data_AF-A0A7C5LDK8-F1
#
_entry.id   AF-A0A7C5LDK8-F1
#
_cell.length_a   1.000
_cell.length_b   1.000
_cell.length_c   1.000
_cell.angle_alpha   90.00
_cell.angle_beta   90.00
_cell.angle_gamma   90.00
#
_symmetry.space_group_name_H-M   'P 1'
#
loop_
_entity.id
_entity.type
_entity.pdbx_description
1 polymer ?
#
loop_
_entity_poly.entity_id
_entity_poly.type
_entity_poly.pdbx_seq_one_letter_code
_entity_poly.pdbx_strand_id
1 'polypeptide(L)'
;MPYPCSSKIVATVNGENICKKDLEKIAETMDLKPEETLKLMIDDEILSQYAVSKGFLRSTSVIKDWKRALVQKLLEEEVEKKVPEESITFEEIKDYYVKNYAGKGKLLEEAIEEIKWNILNQRRKDAYENLIRKLQAKTKYSIRTEILETR
;
A
#
# COMPACT_ATOMS: atom_id res chain seq x y z
N MET A 1 -8.49 4.28 -24.29
CA MET A 1 -7.27 3.81 -24.98
C MET A 1 -6.17 3.73 -23.92
N PRO A 2 -5.59 2.54 -23.65
CA PRO A 2 -4.42 2.45 -22.77
C PRO A 2 -3.30 3.30 -23.38
N TYR A 3 -2.62 4.10 -22.55
CA TYR A 3 -1.49 4.90 -23.03
C TYR A 3 -0.43 3.94 -23.60
N PRO A 4 0.08 4.18 -24.83
CA PRO A 4 1.05 3.28 -25.42
C PRO A 4 2.30 3.26 -24.56
N CYS A 5 2.71 2.06 -24.16
CA CYS A 5 3.93 1.87 -23.40
C CYS A 5 5.11 2.38 -24.23
N SER A 6 5.80 3.41 -23.75
CA SER A 6 6.91 4.05 -24.47
C SER A 6 8.22 3.25 -24.42
N SER A 7 8.21 2.08 -23.79
CA SER A 7 9.36 1.19 -23.60
C SER A 7 8.92 -0.27 -23.51
N LYS A 8 9.84 -1.18 -23.15
CA LYS A 8 9.50 -2.59 -22.93
C LYS A 8 8.49 -2.74 -21.78
N ILE A 9 7.49 -3.59 -21.98
CA ILE A 9 6.50 -3.95 -20.95
C ILE A 9 7.18 -4.92 -19.98
N VAL A 10 7.27 -4.55 -18.70
CA VAL A 10 7.84 -5.38 -17.62
C VAL A 10 6.77 -6.19 -16.90
N ALA A 11 5.55 -5.69 -16.85
CA ALA A 11 4.41 -6.44 -16.32
C ALA A 11 3.09 -5.98 -16.94
N THR A 12 2.08 -6.84 -16.87
CA THR A 12 0.71 -6.53 -17.28
C THR A 12 -0.24 -6.92 -16.16
N VAL A 13 -1.15 -6.03 -15.75
CA VAL A 13 -2.12 -6.22 -14.66
C VAL A 13 -3.53 -5.99 -15.20
N ASN A 14 -4.32 -7.05 -15.34
CA ASN A 14 -5.66 -7.04 -15.96
C ASN A 14 -5.72 -6.29 -17.32
N GLY A 15 -4.64 -6.33 -18.10
CA GLY A 15 -4.53 -5.68 -19.41
C GLY A 15 -3.89 -4.29 -19.39
N GLU A 16 -3.63 -3.70 -18.22
CA GLU A 16 -2.84 -2.48 -18.09
C GLU A 16 -1.34 -2.80 -18.03
N ASN A 17 -0.52 -2.05 -18.77
CA ASN A 17 0.90 -2.32 -18.91
C ASN A 17 1.74 -1.46 -17.98
N ILE A 18 2.68 -2.10 -17.29
CA ILE A 18 3.76 -1.45 -16.55
C ILE A 18 5.00 -1.44 -17.44
N CYS A 19 5.55 -0.24 -17.65
CA CYS A 19 6.66 0.01 -18.57
C CYS A 19 7.99 0.09 -17.84
N LYS A 20 9.06 -0.44 -18.45
CA LYS A 20 10.43 -0.42 -17.89
C LYS A 20 10.87 0.99 -17.50
N LYS A 21 10.66 1.96 -18.40
CA LYS A 21 11.08 3.36 -18.17
C LYS A 21 10.37 4.02 -16.98
N ASP A 22 9.10 3.68 -16.75
CA ASP A 22 8.36 4.19 -15.59
C ASP A 22 8.85 3.55 -14.30
N LEU A 23 9.14 2.25 -14.35
CA LEU A 23 9.75 1.52 -13.24
C LEU A 23 11.12 2.11 -12.87
N GLU A 24 12.03 2.30 -13.83
CA GLU A 24 13.36 2.88 -13.60
C GLU A 24 13.25 4.27 -12.99
N LYS A 25 12.37 5.12 -13.52
CA LYS A 25 12.15 6.45 -12.99
C LYS A 25 11.65 6.45 -11.55
N ILE A 26 10.74 5.54 -11.20
CA ILE A 26 10.22 5.42 -9.83
C ILE A 26 11.30 4.83 -8.90
N ALA A 27 12.03 3.83 -9.37
CA ALA A 27 13.13 3.21 -8.63
C ALA A 27 14.20 4.26 -8.25
N GLU A 28 14.60 5.11 -9.21
CA GLU A 28 15.52 6.23 -8.97
C GLU A 28 14.91 7.28 -8.02
N THR A 29 13.64 7.64 -8.20
CA THR A 29 12.98 8.66 -7.37
C THR A 29 12.82 8.21 -5.92
N MET A 30 12.59 6.92 -5.69
CA MET A 30 12.33 6.34 -4.37
C MET A 30 13.56 5.68 -3.74
N ASP A 31 14.69 5.65 -4.45
CA ASP A 31 15.89 4.92 -4.06
C ASP A 31 15.60 3.44 -3.70
N LEU A 32 14.83 2.77 -4.56
CA LEU A 32 14.40 1.38 -4.39
C LEU A 32 15.00 0.46 -5.43
N LYS A 33 15.10 -0.83 -5.11
CA LYS A 33 15.48 -1.84 -6.09
C LYS A 33 14.38 -2.00 -7.15
N PRO A 34 14.73 -2.30 -8.43
CA PRO A 34 13.76 -2.54 -9.49
C PRO A 34 12.65 -3.55 -9.14
N GLU A 35 12.98 -4.60 -8.39
CA GLU A 35 12.04 -5.63 -7.95
C GLU A 35 11.02 -5.10 -6.92
N GLU A 36 11.49 -4.30 -5.96
CA GLU A 36 10.66 -3.67 -4.93
C GLU A 36 9.73 -2.62 -5.56
N THR A 37 10.28 -1.83 -6.49
CA THR A 37 9.51 -0.88 -7.28
C THR A 37 8.46 -1.57 -8.13
N LEU A 38 8.80 -2.68 -8.79
CA LEU A 38 7.83 -3.42 -9.60
C LEU A 38 6.67 -3.92 -8.73
N LYS A 39 6.97 -4.49 -7.56
CA LYS A 39 5.94 -4.96 -6.63
C LYS A 39 5.02 -3.81 -6.22
N LEU A 40 5.60 -2.66 -5.85
CA LEU A 40 4.84 -1.46 -5.49
C LEU A 40 3.94 -1.00 -6.64
N MET A 41 4.45 -0.95 -7.87
CA MET A 41 3.67 -0.55 -9.04
C MET A 41 2.53 -1.52 -9.36
N ILE A 42 2.74 -2.82 -9.18
CA ILE A 42 1.69 -3.83 -9.34
C ILE A 42 0.61 -3.63 -8.28
N ASP A 43 1.00 -3.46 -7.02
CA ASP A 43 0.07 -3.25 -5.91
C ASP A 43 -0.76 -1.96 -6.09
N ASP A 44 -0.12 -0.86 -6.47
CA ASP A 44 -0.78 0.41 -6.77
C ASP A 44 -1.77 0.28 -7.93
N GLU A 45 -1.43 -0.48 -8.98
CA GLU A 45 -2.32 -0.71 -10.12
C GLU A 45 -3.54 -1.54 -9.71
N ILE A 46 -3.33 -2.61 -8.93
CA ILE A 46 -4.41 -3.45 -8.39
C ILE A 46 -5.36 -2.63 -7.52
N LEU A 47 -4.80 -1.82 -6.60
CA LEU A 47 -5.59 -0.96 -5.71
C LEU A 47 -6.35 0.10 -6.51
N SER A 48 -5.72 0.70 -7.53
CA SER A 48 -6.37 1.69 -8.40
C SER A 48 -7.56 1.11 -9.15
N GLN A 49 -7.41 -0.08 -9.74
CA GLN A 49 -8.50 -0.76 -10.44
C GLN A 49 -9.62 -1.17 -9.49
N TYR A 50 -9.28 -1.63 -8.28
CA TYR A 50 -10.28 -1.98 -7.27
C TYR A 50 -11.03 -0.74 -6.78
N ALA A 51 -10.35 0.39 -6.56
CA ALA A 51 -10.99 1.66 -6.21
C ALA A 51 -11.98 2.10 -7.30
N VAL A 52 -11.61 2.00 -8.57
CA VAL A 52 -12.54 2.26 -9.68
C VAL A 52 -13.74 1.31 -9.63
N SER A 53 -13.52 0.01 -9.39
CA SER A 53 -14.62 -0.98 -9.28
C SER A 53 -15.57 -0.71 -8.12
N LYS A 54 -15.09 -0.03 -7.07
CA LYS A 54 -15.88 0.40 -5.90
C LYS A 54 -16.65 1.70 -6.12
N GLY A 55 -16.54 2.31 -7.31
CA GLY A 55 -17.25 3.53 -7.65
C GLY A 55 -16.53 4.82 -7.22
N PHE A 56 -15.27 4.75 -6.80
CA PHE A 56 -14.46 5.96 -6.59
C PHE A 56 -14.14 6.57 -7.97
N LEU A 57 -14.81 7.67 -8.32
CA LEU A 57 -14.74 8.30 -9.65
C LEU A 57 -13.62 9.35 -9.78
N ARG A 58 -13.19 9.54 -11.03
CA ARG A 58 -12.17 10.49 -11.50
C ARG A 58 -12.47 11.93 -11.06
N SER A 59 -11.54 12.55 -10.34
CA SER A 59 -11.40 14.01 -10.36
C SER A 59 -10.62 14.38 -11.63
N THR A 60 -11.12 15.33 -12.43
CA THR A 60 -10.59 15.71 -13.75
C THR A 60 -9.30 16.53 -13.70
N SER A 61 -8.70 16.69 -12.54
CA SER A 61 -7.48 17.47 -12.36
C SER A 61 -6.34 16.56 -11.88
N VAL A 62 -5.42 16.29 -12.82
CA VAL A 62 -4.11 15.61 -12.68
C VAL A 62 -4.11 14.07 -12.78
N ILE A 63 -3.61 13.58 -13.93
CA ILE A 63 -3.56 12.16 -14.37
C ILE A 63 -2.60 11.27 -13.54
N LYS A 64 -1.71 11.83 -12.70
CA LYS A 64 -0.90 11.04 -11.75
C LYS A 64 -1.41 11.11 -10.31
N ASP A 65 -2.00 12.22 -9.91
CA ASP A 65 -2.50 12.38 -8.53
C ASP A 65 -3.83 11.67 -8.30
N TRP A 66 -4.63 11.42 -9.34
CA TRP A 66 -5.93 10.73 -9.18
C TRP A 66 -5.78 9.26 -8.75
N LYS A 67 -4.86 8.47 -9.33
CA LYS A 67 -4.67 7.06 -8.91
C LYS A 67 -4.29 7.02 -7.43
N ARG A 68 -3.35 7.88 -7.03
CA ARG A 68 -2.93 8.02 -5.63
C ARG A 68 -4.08 8.46 -4.73
N ALA A 69 -4.90 9.43 -5.14
CA ALA A 69 -6.06 9.88 -4.38
C ALA A 69 -7.17 8.81 -4.28
N LEU A 70 -7.38 8.00 -5.33
CA LEU A 70 -8.31 6.87 -5.31
C LEU A 70 -7.84 5.78 -4.36
N VAL A 71 -6.55 5.43 -4.44
CA VAL A 71 -5.93 4.47 -3.52
C VAL A 71 -6.04 4.99 -2.09
N GLN A 72 -5.74 6.27 -1.84
CA GLN A 72 -5.88 6.86 -0.50
C GLN A 72 -7.32 6.78 0.03
N LYS A 73 -8.33 7.15 -0.77
CA LYS A 73 -9.75 7.02 -0.36
C LYS A 73 -10.16 5.57 -0.11
N LEU A 74 -9.68 4.66 -0.94
CA LEU A 74 -9.92 3.23 -0.75
C LEU A 74 -9.31 2.75 0.57
N LEU A 75 -8.07 3.15 0.88
CA LEU A 75 -7.39 2.77 2.12
C LEU A 75 -8.08 3.40 3.33
N GLU A 76 -8.55 4.64 3.23
CA GLU A 76 -9.35 5.26 4.28
C GLU A 76 -10.61 4.42 4.60
N GLU A 77 -11.37 4.03 3.57
CA GLU A 77 -12.63 3.28 3.74
C GLU A 77 -12.43 1.81 4.12
N GLU A 78 -11.47 1.12 3.52
CA GLU A 78 -11.29 -0.32 3.68
C GLU A 78 -10.28 -0.69 4.77
N VAL A 79 -9.44 0.24 5.21
CA VAL A 79 -8.42 0.01 6.24
C VAL A 79 -8.66 0.91 7.45
N GLU A 80 -8.65 2.23 7.28
CA GLU A 80 -8.67 3.15 8.44
C GLU A 80 -10.01 3.15 9.18
N LYS A 81 -11.14 3.23 8.46
CA LYS A 81 -12.48 3.18 9.07
C LYS A 81 -12.85 1.82 9.64
N LYS A 82 -12.24 0.75 9.13
CA LYS A 82 -12.45 -0.63 9.63
C LYS A 82 -11.58 -0.95 10.83
N VAL A 83 -10.51 -0.20 11.03
CA VAL A 83 -9.61 -0.31 12.19
C VAL A 83 -9.59 1.06 12.90
N PRO A 84 -10.70 1.42 13.58
CA PRO A 84 -10.79 2.68 14.31
C PRO A 84 -9.91 2.65 15.57
N GLU A 85 -9.46 3.81 16.04
CA GLU A 85 -8.61 3.90 17.24
C GLU A 85 -9.35 3.39 18.48
N GLU A 86 -10.66 3.60 18.53
CA GLU A 86 -11.57 3.16 19.59
C GLU A 86 -11.66 1.62 19.70
N SER A 87 -11.10 0.89 18.71
CA SER A 87 -10.98 -0.57 18.78
C SER A 87 -9.86 -1.05 19.72
N ILE A 88 -9.03 -0.16 20.27
CA ILE A 88 -7.91 -0.51 21.15
C ILE A 88 -8.38 -0.42 22.60
N THR A 89 -8.38 -1.56 23.31
CA THR A 89 -8.78 -1.57 24.72
C THR A 89 -7.64 -1.16 25.65
N PHE A 90 -7.98 -0.75 26.86
CA PHE A 90 -6.98 -0.40 27.87
C PHE A 90 -6.15 -1.62 28.31
N GLU A 91 -6.75 -2.81 28.32
CA GLU A 91 -6.04 -4.07 28.56
C GLU A 91 -4.96 -4.31 27.51
N GLU A 92 -5.26 -4.06 26.23
CA GLU A 92 -4.26 -4.20 25.16
C GLU A 92 -3.11 -3.20 25.30
N ILE A 93 -3.42 -1.97 25.70
CA ILE A 93 -2.41 -0.94 25.99
C ILE A 93 -1.51 -1.40 27.13
N LYS A 94 -2.10 -1.95 28.21
CA LYS A 94 -1.36 -2.51 29.35
C LYS A 94 -0.48 -3.67 28.94
N ASP A 95 -1.00 -4.62 28.17
CA ASP A 95 -0.26 -5.78 27.71
C ASP A 95 0.93 -5.38 26.83
N TYR A 96 0.72 -4.41 25.92
CA TYR A 96 1.80 -3.87 25.11
C TYR A 96 2.84 -3.13 25.96
N TYR A 97 2.39 -2.34 26.94
CA TYR A 97 3.28 -1.64 27.87
C TYR A 97 4.15 -2.63 28.66
N VAL A 98 3.55 -3.68 29.23
CA VAL A 98 4.27 -4.70 30.00
C VAL A 98 5.30 -5.39 29.12
N LYS A 99 4.97 -5.72 27.87
CA LYS A 99 5.89 -6.39 26.94
C LYS A 99 7.04 -5.51 26.47
N ASN A 100 6.81 -4.21 26.27
CA ASN A 100 7.77 -3.34 25.56
C ASN A 100 8.48 -2.31 26.45
N TYR A 101 7.88 -1.90 27.57
CA TYR A 101 8.37 -0.78 28.40
C TYR A 101 8.53 -1.12 29.88
N ALA A 102 7.98 -2.24 30.38
CA ALA A 102 8.19 -2.62 31.78
C ALA A 102 9.69 -2.73 32.11
N GLY A 103 10.09 -2.10 33.22
CA GLY A 103 11.49 -2.05 33.66
C GLY A 103 12.38 -1.03 32.93
N LYS A 104 11.85 -0.26 31.97
CA LYS A 104 12.59 0.78 31.23
C LYS A 104 12.40 2.19 31.78
N GLY A 105 11.75 2.34 32.94
CA GLY A 105 11.58 3.62 33.64
C GLY A 105 10.57 4.59 33.02
N LYS A 106 9.95 4.26 31.88
CA LYS A 106 8.85 5.03 31.28
C LYS A 106 7.54 4.67 31.96
N LEU A 107 6.75 5.65 32.39
CA LEU A 107 5.44 5.40 33.02
C LEU A 107 4.39 5.01 31.97
N LEU A 108 3.35 4.29 32.40
CA LEU A 108 2.28 3.84 31.51
C LEU A 108 1.59 5.05 30.86
N GLU A 109 1.24 6.05 31.68
CA GLU A 109 0.54 7.27 31.28
C GLU A 109 1.28 8.03 30.17
N GLU A 110 2.62 8.04 30.22
CA GLU A 110 3.48 8.70 29.24
C GLU A 110 3.61 7.89 27.93
N ALA A 111 3.30 6.60 27.98
CA ALA A 111 3.42 5.69 26.84
C ALA A 111 2.08 5.45 26.12
N ILE A 112 0.93 5.79 26.71
CA ILE A 112 -0.41 5.45 26.19
C ILE A 112 -0.57 5.82 24.71
N GLU A 113 -0.27 7.07 24.34
CA GLU A 113 -0.48 7.57 22.98
C GLU A 113 0.47 6.91 21.97
N GLU A 114 1.73 6.68 22.35
CA GLU A 114 2.70 5.95 21.52
C GLU A 114 2.27 4.48 21.32
N ILE A 115 1.77 3.85 22.39
CA ILE A 115 1.31 2.47 22.36
C ILE A 115 0.07 2.34 21.47
N LYS A 116 -0.91 3.23 21.62
CA LYS A 116 -2.09 3.28 20.75
C LYS A 116 -1.69 3.44 19.30
N TRP A 117 -0.81 4.40 19.00
CA TRP A 117 -0.31 4.63 17.64
C TRP A 117 0.37 3.38 17.06
N ASN A 118 1.22 2.70 17.85
CA ASN A 118 1.89 1.48 17.43
C ASN A 118 0.91 0.34 17.14
N ILE A 119 -0.03 0.08 18.05
CA ILE A 119 -1.06 -0.96 17.89
C ILE A 119 -1.92 -0.65 16.66
N LEU A 120 -2.38 0.60 16.54
CA LEU A 120 -3.23 1.05 15.44
C LEU A 120 -2.53 0.88 14.09
N ASN A 121 -1.28 1.32 13.98
CA ASN A 121 -0.52 1.21 12.75
C ASN A 121 -0.21 -0.24 12.38
N GLN A 122 0.10 -1.08 13.36
CA GLN A 122 0.31 -2.50 13.08
C GLN A 122 -0.97 -3.14 12.55
N ARG A 123 -2.13 -2.90 13.18
CA ARG A 123 -3.42 -3.42 12.72
C ARG A 123 -3.80 -2.89 11.33
N ARG A 124 -3.58 -1.60 11.05
CA ARG A 124 -3.84 -1.00 9.74
C ARG A 124 -2.91 -1.58 8.67
N LYS A 125 -1.64 -1.80 8.99
CA LYS A 125 -0.68 -2.48 8.12
C LYS A 125 -1.14 -3.91 7.80
N ASP A 126 -1.54 -4.68 8.81
CA ASP A 126 -2.03 -6.05 8.62
C ASP A 126 -3.32 -6.07 7.76
N ALA A 127 -4.23 -5.13 7.99
CA ALA A 127 -5.44 -4.99 7.19
C ALA A 127 -5.14 -4.63 5.73
N TYR A 128 -4.17 -3.73 5.50
CA TYR A 128 -3.67 -3.38 4.17
C TYR A 128 -3.06 -4.59 3.44
N GLU A 129 -2.14 -5.31 4.09
CA GLU A 129 -1.49 -6.49 3.51
C GLU A 129 -2.51 -7.58 3.17
N ASN A 130 -3.51 -7.78 4.04
CA ASN A 130 -4.60 -8.72 3.80
C ASN A 130 -5.51 -8.29 2.63
N LEU A 131 -5.79 -6.99 2.49
CA LEU A 131 -6.55 -6.46 1.36
C LEU A 131 -5.80 -6.72 0.06
N ILE A 132 -4.52 -6.34 -0.02
CA ILE A 132 -3.70 -6.57 -1.21
C ILE A 132 -3.66 -8.04 -1.57
N ARG A 133 -3.39 -8.93 -0.61
CA ARG A 133 -3.32 -10.37 -0.86
C ARG A 133 -4.62 -10.92 -1.44
N LYS A 134 -5.78 -10.46 -0.94
CA LYS A 134 -7.10 -10.84 -1.48
C LYS A 134 -7.31 -10.32 -2.91
N LEU A 135 -6.82 -9.12 -3.22
CA LEU A 135 -6.94 -8.54 -4.56
C LEU A 135 -5.98 -9.17 -5.55
N GLN A 136 -4.74 -9.44 -5.15
CA GLN A 136 -3.75 -10.18 -5.95
C GLN A 136 -4.27 -11.57 -6.33
N ALA A 137 -4.88 -12.30 -5.39
CA ALA A 137 -5.45 -13.62 -5.66
C ALA A 137 -6.59 -13.61 -6.71
N LYS A 138 -7.22 -12.45 -6.95
CA LYS A 138 -8.30 -12.28 -7.94
C LYS A 138 -7.83 -11.61 -9.22
N THR A 139 -6.64 -11.04 -9.22
CA THR A 139 -6.07 -10.28 -10.34
C THR A 139 -5.28 -11.19 -11.24
N LYS A 140 -5.46 -11.06 -12.56
CA LYS A 140 -4.58 -11.70 -13.54
C LYS A 140 -3.42 -10.76 -13.84
N TYR A 141 -2.20 -11.16 -13.50
CA TYR A 141 -1.01 -10.41 -13.87
C TYR A 141 0.11 -11.32 -14.39
N SER A 142 0.97 -10.77 -15.23
CA SER A 142 2.16 -11.43 -15.79
C SER A 142 3.36 -10.53 -15.64
N ILE A 143 4.50 -11.09 -15.23
CA ILE A 143 5.77 -10.38 -15.06
C ILE A 143 6.78 -10.96 -16.04
N ARG A 144 7.57 -10.07 -16.67
CA ARG A 144 8.71 -10.41 -17.54
C ARG A 144 10.00 -10.09 -16.82
N THR A 145 10.45 -11.01 -15.97
CA THR A 145 11.62 -10.81 -15.09
C THR A 145 12.91 -10.63 -15.88
N GLU A 146 13.02 -11.22 -17.07
CA GLU A 146 14.15 -11.10 -17.99
C GLU A 146 14.44 -9.65 -18.44
N ILE A 147 13.45 -8.76 -18.29
CA ILE A 147 13.57 -7.34 -18.67
C ILE A 147 14.14 -6.49 -17.52
N LEU A 148 14.07 -6.98 -16.29
CA LEU A 148 14.57 -6.30 -15.07
C LEU A 148 16.10 -6.31 -14.97
N GLU A 149 16.76 -7.33 -15.52
CA GLU A 149 18.20 -7.54 -15.39
C GLU A 149 19.02 -6.94 -16.55
N THR A 150 18.37 -6.50 -17.63
CA THR A 150 19.08 -5.93 -18.77
C THR A 150 19.54 -4.50 -18.45
N ARG A 151 20.79 -4.38 -17.99
CA ARG A 151 21.57 -3.13 -17.98
C ARG A 151 21.95 -2.71 -19.39
#